data_AF-A0A4S9IZW4-F1
#
_entry.id   AF-A0A4S9IZW4-F1
#
_cell.length_a   1.000
_cell.length_b   1.000
_cell.length_c   1.000
_cell.angle_alpha   90.00
_cell.angle_beta   90.00
_cell.angle_gamma   90.00
#
_symmetry.space_group_name_H-M   'P 1'
#
loop_
_entity.id
_entity.type
_entity.pdbx_description
1 polymer ?
#
loop_
_entity_poly.entity_id
_entity_poly.type
_entity_poly.pdbx_seq_one_letter_code
_entity_poly.pdbx_strand_id
1 'polypeptide(L)'
;MVQLDLGKLLGASLQGRTAQNLGSDAVHALQHFRNVTSKTLGGKAMQDVMYEYVPLSAWQQPFIMHMIMALSSAHLRRLSNESHRGTSYALLEAVHWQHGLENYRAALSTAGEATPQDFGDALVTGTLLSIFYTNCLVENMSQDAFIIDYDAAVDAMTAPFAVSYGIRALRMALGTFTPSSALNSIFPQRCRSSPENTDVPDPSVVLEKICRLETGSEDVNSLVKKVSDRLAPMMPFSAIDDQPENILSFGGIVYPDMRLLLERRSPEAMMLLLCWFTSLARMNQWWVKARMEAQSKAIRRYLSTLIPPTTSWSECLATVFEFIDSRIDFDE
;
A
#
# COMPACT_ATOMS: atom_id res chain seq x y z
N MET A 1 -29.54 -0.60 -10.23
CA MET A 1 -29.34 0.49 -9.26
C MET A 1 -29.66 -0.07 -7.88
N VAL A 2 -28.65 -0.53 -7.14
CA VAL A 2 -28.85 -0.97 -5.75
C VAL A 2 -29.04 0.29 -4.92
N GLN A 3 -30.24 0.50 -4.39
CA GLN A 3 -30.52 1.66 -3.56
C GLN A 3 -29.72 1.51 -2.26
N LEU A 4 -28.83 2.47 -1.96
CA LEU A 4 -28.11 2.48 -0.68
C LEU A 4 -29.13 2.61 0.45
N ASP A 5 -29.23 1.57 1.27
CA ASP A 5 -30.03 1.59 2.49
C ASP A 5 -29.30 2.43 3.54
N LEU A 6 -29.67 3.70 3.62
CA LEU A 6 -29.14 4.68 4.59
C LEU A 6 -29.32 4.21 6.03
N GLY A 7 -30.35 3.41 6.33
CA GLY A 7 -30.54 2.83 7.66
C GLY A 7 -29.42 1.84 8.00
N LYS A 8 -29.12 0.91 7.10
CA LYS A 8 -27.99 0.00 7.27
C LYS A 8 -26.65 0.72 7.28
N LEU A 9 -26.50 1.78 6.48
CA LEU A 9 -25.29 2.58 6.41
C LEU A 9 -24.98 3.30 7.74
N LEU A 10 -26.02 3.77 8.43
CA LEU A 10 -25.91 4.57 9.65
C LEU A 10 -26.07 3.73 10.94
N GLY A 11 -26.07 2.40 10.82
CA GLY A 11 -26.16 1.50 11.98
C GLY A 11 -27.56 1.37 12.60
N ALA A 12 -28.63 1.62 11.84
CA ALA A 12 -30.01 1.55 12.31
C ALA A 12 -30.51 0.12 12.64
N SER A 13 -29.71 -0.93 12.38
CA SER A 13 -29.98 -2.29 12.86
C SER A 13 -29.73 -2.47 14.36
N LEU A 14 -29.10 -1.48 15.02
CA LEU A 14 -28.85 -1.45 16.45
C LEU A 14 -29.91 -0.58 17.14
N GLN A 15 -30.43 -1.00 18.31
CA GLN A 15 -31.40 -0.22 19.09
C GLN A 15 -30.72 0.53 20.25
N GLY A 16 -31.19 1.74 20.56
CA GLY A 16 -30.76 2.52 21.76
C GLY A 16 -29.72 3.62 21.50
N ARG A 17 -29.16 4.19 22.59
CA ARG A 17 -28.19 5.31 22.54
C ARG A 17 -26.93 5.00 21.72
N THR A 18 -26.51 3.73 21.70
CA THR A 18 -25.37 3.26 20.90
C THR A 18 -25.60 3.45 19.41
N ALA A 19 -26.83 3.25 18.93
CA ALA A 19 -27.17 3.41 17.52
C ALA A 19 -27.20 4.88 17.08
N GLN A 20 -27.67 5.78 17.95
CA GLN A 20 -27.64 7.23 17.69
C GLN A 20 -26.21 7.77 17.60
N ASN A 21 -25.33 7.32 18.50
CA ASN A 21 -23.92 7.71 18.47
C ASN A 21 -23.21 7.17 17.21
N LEU A 22 -23.44 5.90 16.86
CA LEU A 22 -22.91 5.29 15.64
C LEU A 22 -23.38 5.99 14.37
N GLY A 23 -24.66 6.39 14.29
CA GLY A 23 -25.19 7.15 13.15
C GLY A 23 -24.56 8.55 13.03
N SER A 24 -24.35 9.23 14.15
CA SER A 24 -23.62 10.51 14.18
C SER A 24 -22.16 10.34 13.76
N ASP A 25 -21.49 9.31 14.27
CA ASP A 25 -20.09 9.02 13.95
C ASP A 25 -19.93 8.58 12.49
N ALA A 26 -20.92 7.89 11.92
CA ALA A 26 -21.00 7.53 10.51
C ALA A 26 -21.06 8.76 9.60
N VAL A 27 -21.96 9.72 9.91
CA VAL A 27 -22.02 11.00 9.17
C VAL A 27 -20.70 11.77 9.30
N HIS A 28 -20.12 11.79 10.49
CA HIS A 28 -18.83 12.45 10.73
C HIS A 28 -17.69 11.79 9.93
N ALA A 29 -17.63 10.46 9.87
CA ALA A 29 -16.66 9.74 9.06
C ALA A 29 -16.79 10.08 7.57
N LEU A 30 -18.01 10.16 7.03
CA LEU A 30 -18.23 10.55 5.64
C LEU A 30 -17.78 11.99 5.36
N GLN A 31 -18.12 12.93 6.24
CA GLN A 31 -17.67 14.32 6.14
C GLN A 31 -16.16 14.45 6.25
N HIS A 32 -15.54 13.71 7.18
CA HIS A 32 -14.10 13.66 7.36
C HIS A 32 -13.41 13.10 6.12
N PHE A 33 -14.01 12.12 5.44
CA PHE A 33 -13.46 11.61 4.18
C PHE A 33 -13.37 12.71 3.14
N ARG A 34 -14.50 13.39 2.88
CA ARG A 34 -14.63 14.42 1.87
C ARG A 34 -13.72 15.63 2.14
N ASN A 35 -13.60 16.04 3.39
CA ASN A 35 -12.93 17.29 3.74
C ASN A 35 -11.43 17.11 4.02
N VAL A 36 -11.05 15.94 4.54
CA VAL A 36 -9.71 15.67 5.07
C VAL A 36 -9.10 14.43 4.42
N THR A 37 -9.65 13.23 4.66
CA THR A 37 -8.98 11.97 4.30
C THR A 37 -8.64 11.91 2.81
N SER A 38 -9.55 12.30 1.91
CA SER A 38 -9.32 12.27 0.47
C SER A 38 -8.10 13.10 0.02
N LYS A 39 -7.73 14.15 0.76
CA LYS A 39 -6.59 15.04 0.48
C LYS A 39 -5.29 14.58 1.13
N THR A 40 -5.29 13.39 1.74
CA THR A 40 -4.13 12.82 2.44
C THR A 40 -3.76 11.43 1.92
N LEU A 41 -4.27 11.05 0.75
CA LEU A 41 -4.05 9.75 0.12
C LEU A 41 -3.23 9.91 -1.16
N GLY A 42 -1.96 9.52 -1.12
CA GLY A 42 -1.06 9.60 -2.28
C GLY A 42 -0.70 11.04 -2.68
N GLY A 43 -0.29 11.21 -3.94
CA GLY A 43 0.09 12.51 -4.51
C GLY A 43 -1.10 13.31 -5.00
N LYS A 44 -0.81 14.45 -5.63
CA LYS A 44 -1.83 15.42 -6.05
C LYS A 44 -2.88 14.79 -6.99
N ALA A 45 -2.45 14.02 -7.98
CA ALA A 45 -3.36 13.34 -8.90
C ALA A 45 -4.28 12.34 -8.17
N MET A 46 -3.72 11.55 -7.24
CA MET A 46 -4.51 10.62 -6.42
C MET A 46 -5.50 11.37 -5.53
N GLN A 47 -5.06 12.45 -4.89
CA GLN A 47 -5.92 13.28 -4.03
C GLN A 47 -7.08 13.90 -4.82
N ASP A 48 -6.84 14.34 -6.06
CA ASP A 48 -7.88 14.90 -6.92
C ASP A 48 -8.93 13.84 -7.28
N VAL A 49 -8.50 12.63 -7.66
CA VAL A 49 -9.41 11.49 -7.88
C VAL A 49 -10.20 11.15 -6.62
N MET A 50 -9.52 11.03 -5.47
CA MET A 50 -10.12 10.70 -4.18
C MET A 50 -11.11 11.76 -3.72
N TYR A 51 -10.86 13.03 -4.05
CA TYR A 51 -11.73 14.14 -3.71
C TYR A 51 -12.91 14.21 -4.67
N GLU A 52 -12.69 14.26 -5.98
CA GLU A 52 -13.74 14.58 -6.97
C GLU A 52 -14.58 13.37 -7.39
N TYR A 53 -13.94 12.27 -7.75
CA TYR A 53 -14.61 11.10 -8.32
C TYR A 53 -15.17 10.17 -7.24
N VAL A 54 -14.35 9.82 -6.24
CA VAL A 54 -14.68 8.75 -5.29
C VAL A 54 -15.98 9.01 -4.51
N PRO A 55 -16.28 10.22 -4.01
CA PRO A 55 -17.54 10.48 -3.31
C PRO A 55 -18.77 10.34 -4.22
N LEU A 56 -18.65 10.69 -5.51
CA LEU A 56 -19.75 10.50 -6.48
C LEU A 56 -19.98 9.02 -6.76
N SER A 57 -18.89 8.27 -6.95
CA SER A 57 -18.94 6.83 -7.16
C SER A 57 -19.49 6.09 -5.94
N ALA A 58 -19.20 6.56 -4.72
CA ALA A 58 -19.73 6.01 -3.47
C ALA A 58 -21.26 6.00 -3.42
N TRP A 59 -21.93 7.00 -3.97
CA TRP A 59 -23.40 7.03 -4.02
C TRP A 59 -24.02 6.03 -5.00
N GLN A 60 -23.23 5.52 -5.94
CA GLN A 60 -23.67 4.55 -6.94
C GLN A 60 -23.26 3.13 -6.57
N GLN A 61 -22.16 2.99 -5.83
CA GLN A 61 -21.48 1.73 -5.56
C GLN A 61 -21.37 1.49 -4.04
N PRO A 62 -22.19 0.61 -3.46
CA PRO A 62 -22.21 0.37 -2.01
C PRO A 62 -20.84 0.00 -1.42
N PHE A 63 -20.03 -0.79 -2.14
CA PHE A 63 -18.71 -1.17 -1.67
C PHE A 63 -17.78 0.03 -1.49
N ILE A 64 -17.83 1.03 -2.39
CA ILE A 64 -17.03 2.25 -2.24
C ILE A 64 -17.48 3.04 -1.02
N MET A 65 -18.79 3.22 -0.82
CA MET A 65 -19.31 3.93 0.34
C MET A 65 -18.82 3.30 1.65
N HIS A 66 -18.91 1.98 1.76
CA HIS A 66 -18.41 1.27 2.94
C HIS A 66 -16.88 1.40 3.07
N MET A 67 -16.11 1.27 2.00
CA MET A 67 -14.65 1.40 2.07
C MET A 67 -14.17 2.81 2.46
N ILE A 68 -14.79 3.89 1.95
CA ILE A 68 -14.42 5.26 2.35
C ILE A 68 -14.76 5.54 3.82
N MET A 69 -15.86 4.97 4.32
CA MET A 69 -16.27 5.06 5.72
C MET A 69 -15.27 4.35 6.62
N ALA A 70 -14.83 3.14 6.23
CA ALA A 70 -13.82 2.39 6.95
C ALA A 70 -12.48 3.15 7.01
N LEU A 71 -11.98 3.61 5.87
CA LEU A 71 -10.72 4.33 5.79
C LEU A 71 -10.74 5.66 6.56
N SER A 72 -11.86 6.38 6.49
CA SER A 72 -12.05 7.63 7.24
C SER A 72 -12.14 7.38 8.75
N SER A 73 -12.80 6.30 9.17
CA SER A 73 -12.87 5.90 10.57
C SER A 73 -11.50 5.50 11.11
N ALA A 74 -10.68 4.79 10.32
CA ALA A 74 -9.29 4.48 10.65
C ALA A 74 -8.46 5.75 10.85
N HIS A 75 -8.63 6.75 9.97
CA HIS A 75 -7.98 8.05 10.09
C HIS A 75 -8.43 8.79 11.37
N LEU A 76 -9.73 8.87 11.63
CA LEU A 76 -10.27 9.49 12.85
C LEU A 76 -9.80 8.79 14.12
N ARG A 77 -9.79 7.46 14.13
CA ARG A 77 -9.30 6.65 15.25
C ARG A 77 -7.85 7.00 15.58
N ARG A 78 -6.98 7.09 14.55
CA ARG A 78 -5.59 7.51 14.73
C ARG A 78 -5.48 8.89 15.38
N LEU A 79 -6.34 9.84 15.00
CA LEU A 79 -6.32 11.20 15.55
C LEU A 79 -6.93 11.30 16.97
N SER A 80 -7.58 10.25 17.47
CA SER A 80 -8.45 10.33 18.66
C SER A 80 -7.79 9.96 20.00
N ASN A 81 -6.46 9.82 20.08
CA ASN A 81 -5.65 9.61 21.31
C ASN A 81 -6.37 8.84 22.46
N GLU A 82 -6.63 7.55 22.28
CA GLU A 82 -7.23 6.61 23.28
C GLU A 82 -8.56 7.07 23.93
N SER A 83 -9.27 8.02 23.35
CA SER A 83 -10.58 8.47 23.85
C SER A 83 -11.70 7.47 23.55
N HIS A 84 -12.84 7.57 24.25
CA HIS A 84 -14.06 6.81 23.96
C HIS A 84 -14.54 6.93 22.50
N ARG A 85 -14.24 8.05 21.82
CA ARG A 85 -14.51 8.21 20.39
C ARG A 85 -13.65 7.30 19.53
N GLY A 86 -12.41 7.02 19.94
CA GLY A 86 -11.52 6.06 19.28
C GLY A 86 -12.12 4.65 19.23
N THR A 87 -12.76 4.19 20.31
CA THR A 87 -13.45 2.89 20.33
C THR A 87 -14.65 2.84 19.38
N SER A 88 -15.43 3.93 19.30
CA SER A 88 -16.56 4.02 18.36
C SER A 88 -16.09 3.94 16.91
N TYR A 89 -15.04 4.69 16.56
CA TYR A 89 -14.45 4.63 15.21
C TYR A 89 -13.82 3.28 14.91
N ALA A 90 -13.25 2.57 15.88
CA ALA A 90 -12.74 1.21 15.67
C ALA A 90 -13.86 0.23 15.29
N LEU A 91 -15.02 0.33 15.95
CA LEU A 91 -16.19 -0.50 15.61
C LEU A 91 -16.74 -0.13 14.22
N LEU A 92 -16.88 1.17 13.94
CA LEU A 92 -17.36 1.68 12.66
C LEU A 92 -16.43 1.25 11.51
N GLU A 93 -15.12 1.37 11.72
CA GLU A 93 -14.07 0.88 10.82
C GLU A 93 -14.26 -0.60 10.49
N ALA A 94 -14.34 -1.47 11.50
CA ALA A 94 -14.48 -2.90 11.30
C ALA A 94 -15.78 -3.28 10.56
N VAL A 95 -16.91 -2.70 10.96
CA VAL A 95 -18.22 -2.95 10.36
C VAL A 95 -18.25 -2.52 8.90
N HIS A 96 -17.77 -1.31 8.59
CA HIS A 96 -17.77 -0.84 7.21
C HIS A 96 -16.72 -1.54 6.35
N TRP A 97 -15.57 -1.91 6.91
CA TRP A 97 -14.57 -2.68 6.16
C TRP A 97 -15.11 -4.05 5.74
N GLN A 98 -15.75 -4.77 6.67
CA GLN A 98 -16.34 -6.07 6.39
C GLN A 98 -17.40 -5.99 5.28
N HIS A 99 -18.40 -5.10 5.43
CA HIS A 99 -19.44 -4.92 4.41
C HIS A 99 -18.88 -4.43 3.07
N GLY A 100 -17.88 -3.54 3.11
CA GLY A 100 -17.20 -3.06 1.91
C GLY A 100 -16.55 -4.19 1.14
N LEU A 101 -15.83 -5.08 1.84
CA LEU A 101 -15.16 -6.22 1.25
C LEU A 101 -16.14 -7.28 0.71
N GLU A 102 -17.23 -7.56 1.43
CA GLU A 102 -18.29 -8.46 0.98
C GLU A 102 -18.95 -7.97 -0.31
N ASN A 103 -19.37 -6.70 -0.32
CA ASN A 103 -19.97 -6.06 -1.50
C ASN A 103 -18.97 -5.98 -2.67
N TYR A 104 -17.70 -5.75 -2.38
CA TYR A 104 -16.66 -5.68 -3.39
C TYR A 104 -16.41 -7.05 -4.05
N ARG A 105 -16.34 -8.14 -3.27
CA ARG A 105 -16.22 -9.50 -3.83
C ARG A 105 -17.42 -9.87 -4.70
N ALA A 106 -18.63 -9.49 -4.27
CA ALA A 106 -19.83 -9.69 -5.08
C ALA A 106 -19.76 -8.91 -6.40
N ALA A 107 -19.32 -7.64 -6.36
CA ALA A 107 -19.14 -6.81 -7.55
C ALA A 107 -18.10 -7.41 -8.52
N LEU A 108 -16.94 -7.85 -8.01
CA LEU A 108 -15.89 -8.51 -8.79
C LEU A 108 -16.40 -9.76 -9.51
N SER A 109 -17.28 -10.54 -8.87
CA SER A 109 -17.83 -11.78 -9.45
C SER A 109 -18.75 -11.53 -10.65
N THR A 110 -19.17 -10.28 -10.87
CA THR A 110 -20.00 -9.87 -12.01
C THR A 110 -19.21 -9.14 -13.10
N ALA A 111 -17.93 -8.86 -12.87
CA ALA A 111 -17.09 -8.10 -13.78
C ALA A 111 -16.57 -8.98 -14.94
N GLY A 112 -16.44 -8.37 -16.11
CA GLY A 112 -15.82 -8.97 -17.31
C GLY A 112 -15.54 -7.94 -18.40
N GLU A 113 -15.23 -8.37 -19.63
CA GLU A 113 -14.85 -7.48 -20.74
C GLU A 113 -15.94 -6.48 -21.14
N ALA A 114 -17.22 -6.83 -20.94
CA ALA A 114 -18.37 -5.97 -21.25
C ALA A 114 -18.71 -4.98 -20.11
N THR A 115 -17.85 -4.87 -19.10
CA THR A 115 -18.07 -3.98 -17.95
C THR A 115 -18.08 -2.51 -18.39
N PRO A 116 -19.13 -1.75 -18.04
CA PRO A 116 -19.13 -0.30 -18.24
C PRO A 116 -17.92 0.38 -17.58
N GLN A 117 -17.36 1.39 -18.24
CA GLN A 117 -16.14 2.07 -17.80
C GLN A 117 -16.25 2.66 -16.38
N ASP A 118 -17.41 3.22 -16.02
CA ASP A 118 -17.70 3.78 -14.70
C ASP A 118 -17.69 2.72 -13.59
N PHE A 119 -18.24 1.53 -13.86
CA PHE A 119 -18.17 0.39 -12.95
C PHE A 119 -16.77 -0.20 -12.89
N GLY A 120 -16.05 -0.25 -14.02
CA GLY A 120 -14.64 -0.65 -14.07
C GLY A 120 -13.73 0.27 -13.22
N ASP A 121 -13.89 1.58 -13.37
CA ASP A 121 -13.21 2.58 -12.55
C ASP A 121 -13.54 2.38 -11.06
N ALA A 122 -14.81 2.14 -10.74
CA ALA A 122 -15.22 1.87 -9.36
C ALA A 122 -14.54 0.62 -8.78
N LEU A 123 -14.42 -0.47 -9.55
CA LEU A 123 -13.75 -1.69 -9.11
C LEU A 123 -12.26 -1.45 -8.80
N VAL A 124 -11.59 -0.68 -9.65
CA VAL A 124 -10.19 -0.29 -9.42
C VAL A 124 -10.06 0.63 -8.21
N THR A 125 -10.97 1.59 -8.04
CA THR A 125 -11.05 2.42 -6.84
C THR A 125 -11.21 1.55 -5.58
N GLY A 126 -12.02 0.50 -5.62
CA GLY A 126 -12.11 -0.47 -4.53
C GLY A 126 -10.77 -1.13 -4.19
N THR A 127 -9.97 -1.50 -5.19
CA THR A 127 -8.60 -2.00 -4.96
C THR A 127 -7.70 -0.93 -4.36
N LEU A 128 -7.73 0.31 -4.87
CA LEU A 128 -6.92 1.42 -4.36
C LEU A 128 -7.25 1.71 -2.89
N LEU A 129 -8.53 1.83 -2.54
CA LEU A 129 -8.98 2.00 -1.16
C LEU A 129 -8.51 0.82 -0.28
N SER A 130 -8.53 -0.40 -0.81
CA SER A 130 -8.02 -1.58 -0.11
C SER A 130 -6.51 -1.55 0.10
N ILE A 131 -5.73 -1.01 -0.85
CA ILE A 131 -4.28 -0.80 -0.67
C ILE A 131 -4.04 0.18 0.47
N PHE A 132 -4.70 1.34 0.47
CA PHE A 132 -4.55 2.33 1.55
C PHE A 132 -4.93 1.71 2.89
N TYR A 133 -6.10 1.08 2.97
CA TYR A 133 -6.58 0.48 4.21
C TYR A 133 -5.68 -0.63 4.73
N THR A 134 -5.21 -1.54 3.88
CA THR A 134 -4.34 -2.66 4.31
C THR A 134 -2.99 -2.15 4.83
N ASN A 135 -2.49 -1.02 4.30
CA ASN A 135 -1.29 -0.37 4.85
C ASN A 135 -1.57 0.35 6.19
N CYS A 136 -2.80 0.85 6.41
CA CYS A 136 -3.21 1.43 7.69
C CYS A 136 -3.30 0.39 8.82
N LEU A 137 -3.44 -0.89 8.50
CA LEU A 137 -3.42 -1.96 9.49
C LEU A 137 -2.01 -2.06 10.07
N VAL A 138 -1.79 -1.30 11.15
CA VAL A 138 -0.58 -1.38 11.96
C VAL A 138 -0.67 -2.66 12.79
N GLU A 139 -0.21 -3.74 12.19
CA GLU A 139 0.29 -4.86 12.96
C GLU A 139 1.69 -4.46 13.41
N ASN A 140 1.90 -4.28 14.72
CA ASN A 140 3.24 -4.10 15.27
C ASN A 140 4.03 -5.39 15.02
N MET A 141 4.64 -5.50 13.84
CA MET A 141 5.53 -6.59 13.50
C MET A 141 6.70 -6.55 14.47
N SER A 142 6.88 -7.62 15.24
CA SER A 142 8.05 -7.77 16.11
C SER A 142 9.32 -7.67 15.28
N GLN A 143 10.38 -7.04 15.82
CA GLN A 143 11.67 -6.97 15.13
C GLN A 143 12.24 -8.38 14.85
N ASP A 144 11.90 -9.36 15.69
CA ASP A 144 12.34 -10.74 15.51
C ASP A 144 11.33 -11.59 14.72
N ALA A 145 10.31 -10.99 14.07
CA ALA A 145 9.23 -11.73 13.39
C ALA A 145 9.75 -12.76 12.37
N PHE A 146 10.71 -12.38 11.51
CA PHE A 146 11.29 -13.28 10.51
C PHE A 146 12.21 -14.36 11.12
N ILE A 147 12.65 -14.20 12.36
CA ILE A 147 13.46 -15.18 13.10
C ILE A 147 12.55 -16.20 13.78
N ILE A 148 11.43 -15.74 14.35
CA ILE A 148 10.46 -16.56 15.08
C ILE A 148 9.62 -17.40 14.10
N ASP A 149 9.02 -16.74 13.10
CA ASP A 149 8.18 -17.38 12.09
C ASP A 149 8.30 -16.63 10.77
N TYR A 150 9.25 -17.08 9.95
CA TYR A 150 9.56 -16.46 8.67
C TYR A 150 8.36 -16.47 7.70
N ASP A 151 7.64 -17.59 7.62
CA ASP A 151 6.60 -17.76 6.61
C ASP A 151 5.37 -16.89 6.96
N ALA A 152 4.98 -16.85 8.24
CA ALA A 152 3.92 -15.94 8.71
C ALA A 152 4.34 -14.46 8.57
N ALA A 153 5.61 -14.12 8.85
CA ALA A 153 6.11 -12.76 8.68
C ALA A 153 6.10 -12.31 7.20
N VAL A 154 6.46 -13.21 6.28
CA VAL A 154 6.39 -12.96 4.83
C VAL A 154 4.95 -12.78 4.36
N ASP A 155 4.00 -13.61 4.82
CA ASP A 155 2.59 -13.47 4.49
C ASP A 155 2.02 -12.12 4.97
N ALA A 156 2.27 -11.76 6.23
CA ALA A 156 1.87 -10.48 6.78
C ALA A 156 2.50 -9.31 6.01
N MET A 157 3.81 -9.37 5.74
CA MET A 157 4.54 -8.33 5.01
C MET A 157 4.00 -8.12 3.59
N THR A 158 3.72 -9.21 2.87
CA THR A 158 3.38 -9.18 1.44
C THR A 158 1.88 -9.01 1.16
N ALA A 159 1.00 -9.08 2.16
CA ALA A 159 -0.44 -8.91 1.99
C ALA A 159 -0.84 -7.63 1.20
N PRO A 160 -0.29 -6.43 1.46
CA PRO A 160 -0.58 -5.24 0.65
C PRO A 160 -0.15 -5.38 -0.82
N PHE A 161 0.86 -6.20 -1.12
CA PHE A 161 1.38 -6.38 -2.47
C PHE A 161 0.42 -7.24 -3.29
N ALA A 162 -0.15 -8.28 -2.65
CA ALA A 162 -1.18 -9.12 -3.26
C ALA A 162 -2.41 -8.27 -3.64
N VAL A 163 -2.82 -7.35 -2.75
CA VAL A 163 -3.90 -6.39 -3.05
C VAL A 163 -3.52 -5.50 -4.24
N SER A 164 -2.31 -4.95 -4.25
CA SER A 164 -1.82 -4.13 -5.38
C SER A 164 -1.73 -4.91 -6.70
N TYR A 165 -1.39 -6.20 -6.66
CA TYR A 165 -1.40 -7.07 -7.84
C TYR A 165 -2.81 -7.25 -8.41
N GLY A 166 -3.86 -7.10 -7.58
CA GLY A 166 -5.26 -7.10 -7.99
C GLY A 166 -5.59 -6.06 -9.08
N ILE A 167 -4.90 -4.91 -9.11
CA ILE A 167 -5.08 -3.90 -10.17
C ILE A 167 -4.70 -4.48 -11.55
N ARG A 168 -3.65 -5.29 -11.62
CA ARG A 168 -3.25 -5.96 -12.85
C ARG A 168 -4.29 -6.99 -13.28
N ALA A 169 -4.78 -7.80 -12.34
CA ALA A 169 -5.83 -8.77 -12.62
C ALA A 169 -7.10 -8.10 -13.15
N LEU A 170 -7.52 -6.99 -12.54
CA LEU A 170 -8.64 -6.17 -13.00
C LEU A 170 -8.43 -5.63 -14.40
N ARG A 171 -7.27 -5.06 -14.70
CA ARG A 171 -6.93 -4.60 -16.06
C ARG A 171 -7.03 -5.72 -17.10
N MET A 172 -6.61 -6.92 -16.75
CA MET A 172 -6.70 -8.06 -17.66
C MET A 172 -8.14 -8.51 -17.86
N ALA A 173 -8.98 -8.43 -16.83
CA ALA A 173 -10.39 -8.84 -16.90
C ALA A 173 -11.32 -7.79 -17.54
N LEU A 174 -11.04 -6.50 -17.33
CA LEU A 174 -11.85 -5.38 -17.81
C LEU A 174 -11.42 -4.87 -19.19
N GLY A 175 -10.23 -5.26 -19.67
CA GLY A 175 -9.63 -4.71 -20.88
C GLY A 175 -8.87 -3.40 -20.64
N THR A 176 -8.51 -2.71 -21.72
CA THR A 176 -7.76 -1.45 -21.65
C THR A 176 -8.66 -0.31 -21.18
N PHE A 177 -8.30 0.36 -20.09
CA PHE A 177 -8.96 1.59 -19.67
C PHE A 177 -8.89 2.63 -20.79
N THR A 178 -10.03 3.20 -21.12
CA THR A 178 -10.11 4.25 -22.13
C THR A 178 -9.56 5.56 -21.56
N PRO A 179 -9.19 6.54 -22.42
CA PRO A 179 -8.85 7.88 -21.99
C PRO A 179 -9.95 8.60 -21.21
N SER A 180 -11.19 8.10 -21.25
CA SER A 180 -12.33 8.63 -20.48
C SER A 180 -12.40 8.10 -19.04
N SER A 181 -11.48 7.24 -18.62
CA SER A 181 -11.39 6.76 -17.23
C SER A 181 -11.14 7.93 -16.28
N ALA A 182 -11.89 7.98 -15.18
CA ALA A 182 -11.66 8.92 -14.10
C ALA A 182 -10.29 8.72 -13.43
N LEU A 183 -9.67 7.56 -13.64
CA LEU A 183 -8.39 7.16 -13.06
C LEU A 183 -7.20 7.39 -14.01
N ASN A 184 -7.43 7.95 -15.19
CA ASN A 184 -6.37 8.13 -16.19
C ASN A 184 -5.21 9.00 -15.67
N SER A 185 -5.49 9.96 -14.78
CA SER A 185 -4.49 10.87 -14.20
C SER A 185 -3.54 10.21 -13.20
N ILE A 186 -3.95 9.12 -12.55
CA ILE A 186 -3.16 8.44 -11.50
C ILE A 186 -2.32 7.29 -12.04
N PHE A 187 -2.56 6.89 -13.29
CA PHE A 187 -1.77 5.87 -13.95
C PHE A 187 -0.66 6.55 -14.74
N PRO A 188 0.60 6.25 -14.42
CA PRO A 188 1.71 7.02 -14.96
C PRO A 188 1.77 6.90 -16.48
N GLN A 189 1.75 8.05 -17.16
CA GLN A 189 2.48 8.17 -18.41
C GLN A 189 3.97 8.06 -18.05
N ARG A 190 4.71 7.18 -18.72
CA ARG A 190 6.15 7.00 -18.46
C ARG A 190 6.92 8.31 -18.78
N CYS A 191 7.02 9.22 -17.83
CA CYS A 191 7.97 10.32 -17.89
C CYS A 191 9.28 9.84 -17.27
N ARG A 192 10.30 9.64 -18.12
CA ARG A 192 11.69 9.55 -17.66
C ARG A 192 12.15 10.97 -17.37
N SER A 193 12.11 11.41 -16.12
CA SER A 193 12.90 12.58 -15.71
C SER A 193 14.36 12.16 -15.53
N SER A 194 15.27 13.05 -15.93
CA SER A 194 16.72 12.88 -15.74
C SER A 194 17.06 13.07 -14.26
N PRO A 195 18.00 12.29 -13.69
CA PRO A 195 18.42 12.50 -12.31
C PRO A 195 19.06 13.89 -12.15
N GLU A 196 18.60 14.65 -11.15
CA GLU A 196 19.33 15.83 -10.65
C GLU A 196 20.42 15.37 -9.68
N ASN A 197 21.61 15.99 -9.81
CA ASN A 197 22.77 15.71 -8.97
C ASN A 197 22.46 15.97 -7.49
N THR A 198 22.55 14.92 -6.67
CA THR A 198 22.54 15.02 -5.20
C THR A 198 23.69 14.18 -4.63
N ASP A 199 24.30 14.65 -3.53
CA ASP A 199 25.42 13.99 -2.81
C ASP A 199 25.02 12.69 -2.07
N VAL A 200 23.82 12.17 -2.31
CA VAL A 200 23.33 10.91 -1.74
C VAL A 200 23.82 9.76 -2.62
N PRO A 201 24.24 8.60 -2.08
CA PRO A 201 24.56 7.43 -2.89
C PRO A 201 23.42 7.15 -3.87
N ASP A 202 23.73 7.14 -5.17
CA ASP A 202 22.75 6.87 -6.22
C ASP A 202 22.07 5.54 -5.90
N PRO A 203 20.74 5.51 -5.69
CA PRO A 203 19.99 4.28 -5.44
C PRO A 203 20.32 3.17 -6.46
N SER A 204 20.66 3.55 -7.68
CA SER A 204 21.09 2.63 -8.74
C SER A 204 22.36 1.86 -8.37
N VAL A 205 23.32 2.49 -7.67
CA VAL A 205 24.57 1.87 -7.22
C VAL A 205 24.31 0.86 -6.10
N VAL A 206 23.42 1.17 -5.16
CA VAL A 206 23.04 0.24 -4.09
C VAL A 206 22.37 -1.00 -4.67
N LEU A 207 21.41 -0.79 -5.57
CA LEU A 207 20.71 -1.87 -6.26
C LEU A 207 21.65 -2.72 -7.13
N GLU A 208 22.62 -2.10 -7.80
CA GLU A 208 23.63 -2.80 -8.58
C GLU A 208 24.55 -3.65 -7.68
N LYS A 209 24.99 -3.12 -6.53
CA LYS A 209 25.75 -3.90 -5.54
C LYS A 209 24.97 -5.13 -5.07
N ILE A 210 23.67 -4.99 -4.80
CA ILE A 210 22.83 -6.13 -4.41
C ILE A 210 22.81 -7.19 -5.51
N CYS A 211 22.63 -6.79 -6.76
CA CYS A 211 22.59 -7.73 -7.89
C CYS A 211 23.91 -8.49 -8.11
N ARG A 212 25.06 -7.88 -7.79
CA ARG A 212 26.40 -8.46 -8.00
C ARG A 212 26.81 -9.50 -6.95
N LEU A 213 26.01 -9.69 -5.91
CA LEU A 213 26.32 -10.66 -4.86
C LEU A 213 26.16 -12.10 -5.34
N GLU A 214 25.19 -12.34 -6.21
CA GLU A 214 24.94 -13.62 -6.88
C GLU A 214 25.02 -14.84 -5.94
N THR A 215 24.52 -14.72 -4.69
CA THR A 215 24.70 -15.79 -3.69
C THR A 215 23.77 -16.99 -3.91
N GLY A 216 22.74 -16.82 -4.73
CA GLY A 216 21.78 -17.86 -5.09
C GLY A 216 22.13 -18.62 -6.37
N SER A 217 21.20 -19.47 -6.81
CA SER A 217 21.27 -20.11 -8.13
C SER A 217 21.08 -19.09 -9.26
N GLU A 218 21.46 -19.45 -10.48
CA GLU A 218 21.28 -18.60 -11.68
C GLU A 218 19.85 -18.07 -11.83
N ASP A 219 18.84 -18.93 -11.64
CA ASP A 219 17.42 -18.53 -11.66
C ASP A 219 17.06 -17.48 -10.59
N VAL A 220 17.62 -17.61 -9.38
CA VAL A 220 17.38 -16.66 -8.27
C VAL A 220 18.03 -15.32 -8.61
N ASN A 221 19.28 -15.34 -9.06
CA ASN A 221 20.03 -14.14 -9.41
C ASN A 221 19.36 -13.37 -10.57
N SER A 222 18.82 -14.10 -11.56
CA SER A 222 18.04 -13.52 -12.66
C SER A 222 16.74 -12.84 -12.17
N LEU A 223 16.02 -13.48 -11.24
CA LEU A 223 14.83 -12.90 -10.62
C LEU A 223 15.16 -11.66 -9.77
N VAL A 224 16.24 -11.69 -8.98
CA VAL A 224 16.75 -10.54 -8.21
C VAL A 224 17.02 -9.36 -9.15
N LYS A 225 17.74 -9.61 -10.25
CA LYS A 225 18.04 -8.58 -11.25
C LYS A 225 16.77 -7.99 -11.87
N LYS A 226 15.81 -8.84 -12.24
CA LYS A 226 14.51 -8.42 -12.79
C LYS A 226 13.72 -7.54 -11.82
N VAL A 227 13.70 -7.86 -10.53
CA VAL A 227 13.05 -7.05 -9.49
C VAL A 227 13.78 -5.73 -9.31
N SER A 228 15.12 -5.76 -9.25
CA SER A 228 15.96 -4.58 -9.13
C SER A 228 15.75 -3.60 -10.30
N ASP A 229 15.70 -4.08 -11.54
CA ASP A 229 15.48 -3.24 -12.73
C ASP A 229 14.11 -2.56 -12.74
N ARG A 230 13.12 -3.16 -12.07
CA ARG A 230 11.79 -2.54 -11.85
C ARG A 230 11.79 -1.53 -10.72
N LEU A 231 12.62 -1.74 -9.69
CA LEU A 231 12.75 -0.84 -8.56
C LEU A 231 13.54 0.41 -8.92
N ALA A 232 14.66 0.26 -9.63
CA ALA A 232 15.59 1.34 -9.99
C ALA A 232 14.91 2.63 -10.52
N PRO A 233 13.99 2.60 -11.51
CA PRO A 233 13.35 3.82 -12.00
C PRO A 233 12.36 4.46 -11.03
N MET A 234 11.96 3.75 -9.96
CA MET A 234 11.05 4.25 -8.92
C MET A 234 11.80 4.86 -7.73
N MET A 235 13.13 4.73 -7.72
CA MET A 235 14.02 5.19 -6.67
C MET A 235 14.76 6.53 -6.95
N PRO A 236 14.64 7.28 -8.07
CA PRO A 236 15.24 8.62 -8.12
C PRO A 236 14.44 9.60 -7.23
N PHE A 237 14.97 9.89 -6.04
CA PHE A 237 14.30 10.62 -4.96
C PHE A 237 14.40 12.15 -5.02
N SER A 238 14.98 12.75 -6.07
CA SER A 238 15.07 14.21 -6.13
C SER A 238 13.71 14.89 -6.35
N ALA A 239 12.70 14.14 -6.81
CA ALA A 239 11.36 14.64 -7.11
C ALA A 239 10.26 13.74 -6.51
N ILE A 240 10.33 13.40 -5.21
CA ILE A 240 9.20 12.78 -4.49
C ILE A 240 7.91 13.63 -4.65
N ASP A 241 8.06 14.92 -4.91
CA ASP A 241 6.96 15.86 -5.14
C ASP A 241 6.21 15.62 -6.47
N ASP A 242 6.80 14.96 -7.47
CA ASP A 242 6.18 14.92 -8.79
C ASP A 242 5.22 13.74 -8.99
N GLN A 243 5.51 12.50 -8.54
CA GLN A 243 4.69 11.30 -8.85
C GLN A 243 4.79 10.15 -7.80
N PRO A 244 4.27 10.31 -6.57
CA PRO A 244 4.29 9.27 -5.54
C PRO A 244 3.45 8.01 -5.86
N GLU A 245 2.61 8.04 -6.89
CA GLU A 245 1.83 6.87 -7.32
C GLU A 245 2.73 5.78 -7.93
N ASN A 246 3.89 6.18 -8.49
CA ASN A 246 4.85 5.26 -9.10
C ASN A 246 5.43 4.27 -8.09
N ILE A 247 5.82 4.74 -6.91
CA ILE A 247 6.43 3.90 -5.88
C ILE A 247 5.43 2.91 -5.28
N LEU A 248 4.13 3.24 -5.26
CA LEU A 248 3.06 2.35 -4.81
C LEU A 248 2.77 1.22 -5.81
N SER A 249 3.04 1.46 -7.09
CA SER A 249 2.83 0.46 -8.14
C SER A 249 3.84 -0.70 -8.05
N PHE A 250 5.01 -0.49 -7.44
CA PHE A 250 6.08 -1.48 -7.34
C PHE A 250 5.57 -2.81 -6.77
N GLY A 251 4.96 -2.78 -5.58
CA GLY A 251 4.51 -3.97 -4.88
C GLY A 251 3.59 -4.84 -5.74
N GLY A 252 2.65 -4.22 -6.46
CA GLY A 252 1.80 -4.92 -7.40
C GLY A 252 2.57 -5.48 -8.60
N ILE A 253 3.49 -4.71 -9.19
CA ILE A 253 4.24 -5.15 -10.38
C ILE A 253 5.18 -6.33 -10.07
N VAL A 254 5.86 -6.32 -8.92
CA VAL A 254 6.84 -7.36 -8.58
C VAL A 254 6.29 -8.51 -7.75
N TYR A 255 5.05 -8.45 -7.27
CA TYR A 255 4.50 -9.43 -6.32
C TYR A 255 4.80 -10.90 -6.67
N PRO A 256 4.56 -11.39 -7.91
CA PRO A 256 4.84 -12.81 -8.22
C PRO A 256 6.33 -13.15 -8.16
N ASP A 257 7.19 -12.29 -8.70
CA ASP A 257 8.64 -12.50 -8.72
C ASP A 257 9.23 -12.41 -7.31
N MET A 258 8.77 -11.43 -6.52
CA MET A 258 9.18 -11.23 -5.13
C MET A 258 8.73 -12.38 -4.24
N ARG A 259 7.51 -12.88 -4.42
CA ARG A 259 7.00 -14.01 -3.64
C ARG A 259 7.88 -15.25 -3.80
N LEU A 260 8.26 -15.58 -5.04
CA LEU A 260 9.17 -16.69 -5.33
C LEU A 260 10.55 -16.51 -4.69
N LEU A 261 11.08 -15.29 -4.68
CA LEU A 261 12.37 -15.00 -4.05
C LEU A 261 12.30 -15.17 -2.52
N LEU A 262 11.21 -14.72 -1.89
CA LEU A 262 11.00 -14.85 -0.44
C LEU A 262 10.76 -16.31 -0.03
N GLU A 263 10.03 -17.10 -0.83
CA GLU A 263 9.89 -18.54 -0.61
C GLU A 263 11.23 -19.27 -0.70
N ARG A 264 12.14 -18.79 -1.56
CA ARG A 264 13.54 -19.26 -1.65
C ARG A 264 14.47 -18.63 -0.61
N ARG A 265 13.93 -17.81 0.31
CA ARG A 265 14.65 -17.12 1.38
C ARG A 265 15.85 -16.30 0.91
N SER A 266 15.76 -15.71 -0.30
CA SER A 266 16.84 -14.90 -0.87
C SER A 266 17.14 -13.67 0.02
N PRO A 267 18.38 -13.56 0.55
CA PRO A 267 18.80 -12.38 1.30
C PRO A 267 18.80 -11.09 0.46
N GLU A 268 19.13 -11.19 -0.83
CA GLU A 268 19.11 -10.06 -1.77
C GLU A 268 17.70 -9.51 -1.94
N ALA A 269 16.69 -10.38 -2.01
CA ALA A 269 15.29 -9.96 -2.08
C ALA A 269 14.86 -9.17 -0.83
N MET A 270 15.30 -9.60 0.35
CA MET A 270 15.09 -8.86 1.59
C MET A 270 15.79 -7.49 1.58
N MET A 271 17.00 -7.39 1.03
CA MET A 271 17.67 -6.09 0.85
C MET A 271 16.92 -5.16 -0.11
N LEU A 272 16.43 -5.69 -1.24
CA LEU A 272 15.62 -4.91 -2.21
C LEU A 272 14.34 -4.39 -1.57
N LEU A 273 13.65 -5.23 -0.78
CA LEU A 273 12.46 -4.81 -0.02
C LEU A 273 12.80 -3.74 1.01
N LEU A 274 13.89 -3.91 1.73
CA LEU A 274 14.32 -2.95 2.73
C LEU A 274 14.61 -1.57 2.10
N CYS A 275 15.26 -1.54 0.93
CA CYS A 275 15.44 -0.31 0.16
C CYS A 275 14.09 0.32 -0.22
N TRP A 276 13.13 -0.47 -0.71
CA TRP A 276 11.83 0.03 -1.12
C TRP A 276 10.94 0.50 0.05
N PHE A 277 10.85 -0.26 1.14
CA PHE A 277 10.06 0.10 2.32
C PHE A 277 10.57 1.37 2.98
N THR A 278 11.89 1.50 3.10
CA THR A 278 12.52 2.74 3.56
C THR A 278 12.09 3.92 2.69
N SER A 279 12.01 3.71 1.40
CA SER A 279 11.60 4.72 0.44
C SER A 279 10.13 5.10 0.56
N LEU A 280 9.25 4.14 0.85
CA LEU A 280 7.84 4.39 1.15
C LEU A 280 7.64 5.11 2.49
N ALA A 281 8.39 4.73 3.53
CA ALA A 281 8.30 5.37 4.84
C ALA A 281 8.64 6.87 4.78
N ARG A 282 9.62 7.25 3.94
CA ARG A 282 9.99 8.66 3.67
C ARG A 282 8.86 9.51 3.11
N MET A 283 7.86 8.94 2.46
CA MET A 283 6.70 9.70 1.97
C MET A 283 5.93 10.38 3.11
N ASN A 284 6.20 9.97 4.37
CA ASN A 284 5.61 10.52 5.59
C ASN A 284 4.07 10.52 5.56
N GLN A 285 3.49 9.56 4.84
CA GLN A 285 2.06 9.39 4.72
C GLN A 285 1.52 8.58 5.89
N TRP A 286 0.44 9.07 6.52
CA TRP A 286 -0.11 8.47 7.73
C TRP A 286 -0.44 6.98 7.52
N TRP A 287 -1.02 6.64 6.38
CA TRP A 287 -1.49 5.29 6.08
C TRP A 287 -0.38 4.27 5.76
N VAL A 288 0.91 4.66 5.67
CA VAL A 288 1.99 3.72 5.28
C VAL A 288 3.22 3.76 6.18
N LYS A 289 3.57 4.94 6.71
CA LYS A 289 4.85 5.19 7.38
C LYS A 289 5.16 4.17 8.48
N ALA A 290 4.27 4.05 9.46
CA ALA A 290 4.48 3.20 10.63
C ALA A 290 4.69 1.72 10.26
N ARG A 291 3.91 1.22 9.29
CA ARG A 291 4.03 -0.17 8.81
C ARG A 291 5.37 -0.39 8.13
N MET A 292 5.78 0.53 7.26
CA MET A 292 7.05 0.42 6.54
C MET A 292 8.24 0.52 7.49
N GLU A 293 8.21 1.40 8.49
CA GLU A 293 9.25 1.50 9.52
C GLU A 293 9.37 0.21 10.33
N ALA A 294 8.25 -0.34 10.80
CA ALA A 294 8.24 -1.59 11.55
C ALA A 294 8.80 -2.77 10.73
N GLN A 295 8.36 -2.89 9.47
CA GLN A 295 8.85 -3.93 8.56
C GLN A 295 10.33 -3.75 8.23
N SER A 296 10.78 -2.52 7.98
CA SER A 296 12.20 -2.22 7.76
C SER A 296 13.05 -2.60 8.97
N LYS A 297 12.61 -2.28 10.20
CA LYS A 297 13.31 -2.68 11.44
C LYS A 297 13.40 -4.21 11.55
N ALA A 298 12.31 -4.93 11.27
CA ALA A 298 12.29 -6.39 11.31
C ALA A 298 13.18 -7.06 10.24
N ILE A 299 13.18 -6.54 8.99
CA ILE A 299 14.06 -7.03 7.93
C ILE A 299 15.53 -6.74 8.28
N ARG A 300 15.84 -5.52 8.78
CA ARG A 300 17.19 -5.14 9.21
C ARG A 300 17.70 -6.13 10.26
N ARG A 301 16.89 -6.40 11.29
CA ARG A 301 17.18 -7.36 12.35
C ARG A 301 17.44 -8.76 11.79
N TYR A 302 16.56 -9.26 10.93
CA TYR A 302 16.73 -10.56 10.27
C TYR A 302 18.04 -10.65 9.49
N LEU A 303 18.34 -9.68 8.62
CA LEU A 303 19.56 -9.66 7.81
C LEU A 303 20.84 -9.66 8.67
N SER A 304 20.82 -8.97 9.81
CA SER A 304 21.94 -8.95 10.75
C SER A 304 22.18 -10.29 11.47
N THR A 305 21.20 -11.20 11.48
CA THR A 305 21.38 -12.55 12.05
C THR A 305 21.91 -13.57 11.06
N LEU A 306 21.92 -13.26 9.76
CA LEU A 306 22.41 -14.17 8.74
C LEU A 306 23.95 -14.25 8.81
N ILE A 307 24.47 -15.46 8.66
CA ILE A 307 25.92 -15.69 8.55
C ILE A 307 26.35 -15.20 7.16
N PRO A 308 27.30 -14.25 7.06
CA PRO A 308 27.77 -13.76 5.77
C PRO A 308 28.39 -14.90 4.93
N PRO A 309 27.89 -15.17 3.71
CA PRO A 309 28.50 -16.15 2.83
C PRO A 309 29.85 -15.67 2.27
N THR A 310 30.04 -14.36 2.14
CA THR A 310 31.23 -13.73 1.56
C THR A 310 31.54 -12.39 2.23
N THR A 311 32.76 -11.88 2.05
CA THR A 311 33.12 -10.50 2.47
C THR A 311 32.31 -9.45 1.69
N SER A 312 32.07 -9.70 0.40
CA SER A 312 31.25 -8.82 -0.45
C SER A 312 29.82 -8.67 0.05
N TRP A 313 29.27 -9.71 0.67
CA TRP A 313 27.96 -9.66 1.33
C TRP A 313 27.93 -8.66 2.48
N SER A 314 28.90 -8.74 3.39
CA SER A 314 29.00 -7.82 4.53
C SER A 314 29.17 -6.36 4.07
N GLU A 315 30.00 -6.12 3.05
CA GLU A 315 30.18 -4.79 2.47
C GLU A 315 28.91 -4.26 1.79
N CYS A 316 28.18 -5.12 1.09
CA CYS A 316 26.89 -4.77 0.48
C CYS A 316 25.85 -4.45 1.56
N LEU A 317 25.75 -5.27 2.61
CA LEU A 317 24.82 -5.05 3.71
C LEU A 317 25.12 -3.74 4.45
N ALA A 318 26.40 -3.44 4.70
CA ALA A 318 26.81 -2.15 5.27
C ALA A 318 26.38 -0.99 4.36
N THR A 319 26.61 -1.10 3.04
CA THR A 319 26.19 -0.06 2.07
C THR A 319 24.66 0.13 2.08
N VAL A 320 23.90 -0.97 2.16
CA VAL A 320 22.43 -0.92 2.24
C VAL A 320 22.00 -0.22 3.54
N PHE A 321 22.62 -0.52 4.68
CA PHE A 321 22.30 0.12 5.95
C PHE A 321 22.66 1.60 5.97
N GLU A 322 23.82 2.00 5.46
CA GLU A 322 24.18 3.42 5.29
C GLU A 322 23.19 4.16 4.37
N PHE A 323 22.75 3.51 3.29
CA PHE A 323 21.71 4.05 2.42
C PHE A 323 20.39 4.25 3.17
N ILE A 324 20.03 3.38 4.11
CA ILE A 324 18.77 3.50 4.87
C ILE A 324 18.90 4.56 5.97
N ASP A 325 19.99 4.52 6.74
CA ASP A 325 20.21 5.41 7.88
C ASP A 325 20.36 6.88 7.41
N SER A 326 20.86 7.12 6.19
CA SER A 326 20.86 8.48 5.59
C SER A 326 19.47 9.00 5.18
N ARG A 327 18.42 8.22 5.39
CA ARG A 327 17.11 8.44 4.77
C ARG A 327 15.94 8.37 5.74
N ILE A 328 16.09 7.65 6.83
CA ILE A 328 15.12 7.56 7.92
C ILE A 328 15.91 7.66 9.22
N ASP A 329 15.56 8.64 10.05
CA ASP A 329 15.93 8.61 11.45
C ASP A 329 15.06 7.53 12.11
N PHE A 330 15.62 6.34 12.31
CA PHE A 330 15.01 5.39 13.21
C PHE A 330 15.22 5.93 14.62
N ASP A 331 14.27 6.70 15.15
CA ASP A 331 14.25 6.96 16.60
C ASP A 331 14.31 5.61 17.31
N GLU A 332 15.32 5.46 18.19
CA GLU A 332 15.61 4.25 18.99
C GLU A 332 14.53 3.98 20.03
#